data_AF-A0A958LSS0-F1
#
_entry.id   AF-A0A958LSS0-F1
#
_cell.length_a   1.000
_cell.length_b   1.000
_cell.length_c   1.000
_cell.angle_alpha   90.00
_cell.angle_beta   90.00
_cell.angle_gamma   90.00
#
_symmetry.space_group_name_H-M   'P 1'
#
loop_
_entity.id
_entity.type
_entity.pdbx_description
1 polymer ?
#
loop_
_entity_poly.entity_id
_entity_poly.type
_entity_poly.pdbx_seq_one_letter_code
_entity_poly.pdbx_strand_id
1 'polypeptide(L)'
;MNRLVWFLLRFPVQITLAMVIVACSGEFNPKTLEEMGLSSEEGEFLTFAGNSVQVVGIGPEDGFFSLKEFKGKLVAGGFGYQGKNKIMTFPPWREQSPGIRVRESVCALEEFNGYLYANTESDGQIYRSSDGAQWSKVFDGPNPVGCGLAVLNGYIYALNSHYERPSGQIYRSKDGLNWEKVYDGGNRTLYIREIKTYKNKLYAFGVYRDTNDGGMFTSTDGKNWSWKSYKTRFFRSHVYNGYLWLASSADYSAGNESAIWKFDGTSVTKVYATHNMSHISNIIDFNSNLVALTTKEWKGRGGGASLIMSCDDGKSWHTIYQFRETEAWALEVFNGDLFAGTKQHGGGGKVYKFSGISCVGNPPGAGTGNCYRIPETSNRQEDGSGFLWKPISEGDQKLVVLFPKSSQANGAVVSHGNAFSENGRFVGRTNGDRPTIRFSKPGAQYPDGSSVCEVLPGGGGGGGGGGGGQPPGGISCQNWDFDNNRTCPAGTYNCDCANHCGSTKACDGGGGGGTTPPPGGGGGSCQNW
;
A
#
# COMPACT_ATOMS: atom_id res chain seq x y z
N MET A 1 17.80 53.96 -47.57
CA MET A 1 18.29 52.76 -46.87
C MET A 1 17.41 51.59 -47.30
N ASN A 2 18.02 50.63 -48.01
CA ASN A 2 17.30 49.68 -48.86
C ASN A 2 16.54 48.62 -48.06
N ARG A 3 15.28 48.43 -48.47
CA ARG A 3 14.34 47.40 -48.01
C ARG A 3 14.77 46.03 -48.53
N LEU A 4 14.68 45.00 -47.69
CA LEU A 4 14.65 43.60 -48.14
C LEU A 4 13.30 42.99 -47.78
N VAL A 5 12.61 42.53 -48.81
CA VAL A 5 11.34 41.82 -48.82
C VAL A 5 11.64 40.33 -48.82
N TRP A 6 10.93 39.54 -47.99
CA TRP A 6 10.91 38.07 -48.13
C TRP A 6 9.51 37.61 -48.52
N PHE A 7 9.47 36.83 -49.60
CA PHE A 7 8.30 36.18 -50.19
C PHE A 7 7.91 34.90 -49.43
N LEU A 8 6.61 34.69 -49.29
CA LEU A 8 5.96 33.44 -48.89
C LEU A 8 5.95 32.46 -50.08
N LEU A 9 6.47 31.25 -49.88
CA LEU A 9 6.13 30.08 -50.70
C LEU A 9 5.59 28.98 -49.80
N ARG A 10 4.34 28.58 -50.06
CA ARG A 10 3.66 27.43 -49.44
C ARG A 10 3.94 26.18 -50.28
N PHE A 11 4.29 25.08 -49.63
CA PHE A 11 4.12 23.72 -50.15
C PHE A 11 3.41 22.85 -49.08
N PRO A 12 2.47 21.96 -49.46
CA PRO A 12 1.89 20.99 -48.55
C PRO A 12 2.59 19.63 -48.70
N VAL A 13 3.19 19.10 -47.63
CA VAL A 13 3.61 17.69 -47.58
C VAL A 13 3.30 17.14 -46.19
N GLN A 14 2.46 16.10 -46.16
CA GLN A 14 2.27 15.22 -45.01
C GLN A 14 3.56 14.45 -44.74
N ILE A 15 4.08 14.52 -43.52
CA ILE A 15 5.17 13.64 -43.07
C ILE A 15 4.57 12.63 -42.09
N THR A 16 4.47 11.39 -42.55
CA THR A 16 4.35 10.19 -41.71
C THR A 16 5.71 9.97 -41.03
N LEU A 17 5.73 9.95 -39.70
CA LEU A 17 6.95 9.75 -38.92
C LEU A 17 7.42 8.29 -39.04
N ALA A 18 8.44 8.04 -39.86
CA ALA A 18 9.13 6.77 -39.92
C ALA A 18 10.24 6.73 -38.85
N MET A 19 10.29 5.62 -38.13
CA MET A 19 11.27 5.25 -37.10
C MET A 19 12.69 5.25 -37.71
N VAL A 20 13.58 6.11 -37.21
CA VAL A 20 15.00 6.09 -37.60
C VAL A 20 15.72 5.10 -36.68
N ILE A 21 16.11 3.96 -37.24
CA ILE A 21 17.15 3.09 -36.69
C ILE A 21 18.48 3.64 -37.18
N VAL A 22 19.30 4.17 -36.27
CA VAL A 22 20.70 4.50 -36.55
C VAL A 22 21.50 3.20 -36.46
N ALA A 23 21.86 2.65 -37.62
CA ALA A 23 22.88 1.62 -37.73
C ALA A 23 24.24 2.31 -37.86
N CYS A 24 25.04 2.29 -36.79
CA CYS A 24 26.48 2.54 -36.90
C CYS A 24 27.16 1.21 -37.25
N SER A 25 27.81 1.18 -38.41
CA SER A 25 28.66 0.09 -38.86
C SER A 25 29.93 0.01 -38.01
N GLY A 26 29.96 -0.92 -37.08
CA GLY A 26 31.14 -1.39 -36.39
C GLY A 26 30.90 -2.85 -36.02
N GLU A 27 31.85 -3.73 -36.34
CA GLU A 27 31.75 -5.18 -36.16
C GLU A 27 31.31 -5.55 -34.73
N PHE A 28 30.18 -6.23 -34.62
CA PHE A 28 29.65 -6.71 -33.35
C PHE A 28 30.32 -8.04 -33.01
N ASN A 29 31.21 -8.03 -32.01
CA ASN A 29 31.83 -9.23 -31.44
C ASN A 29 30.92 -9.76 -30.31
N PRO A 30 30.26 -10.92 -30.45
CA PRO A 30 29.23 -11.39 -29.52
C PRO A 30 29.77 -11.99 -28.19
N LYS A 31 30.97 -11.59 -27.74
CA LYS A 31 31.62 -12.21 -26.57
C LYS A 31 31.48 -11.50 -25.21
N THR A 32 30.68 -10.43 -25.09
CA THR A 32 30.68 -9.61 -23.85
C THR A 32 29.49 -9.79 -22.91
N LEU A 33 28.54 -10.70 -23.17
CA LEU A 33 27.42 -10.91 -22.26
C LEU A 33 27.76 -11.82 -21.05
N GLU A 34 28.72 -12.74 -21.17
CA GLU A 34 29.15 -13.58 -20.04
C GLU A 34 30.14 -12.89 -19.09
N GLU A 35 30.89 -11.88 -19.56
CA GLU A 35 31.88 -11.16 -18.73
C GLU A 35 31.26 -10.06 -17.84
N MET A 36 29.97 -9.77 -17.98
CA MET A 36 29.27 -8.76 -17.16
C MET A 36 28.67 -9.32 -15.85
N GLY A 37 28.77 -10.62 -15.57
CA GLY A 37 28.32 -11.20 -14.30
C GLY A 37 26.84 -10.97 -13.97
N LEU A 38 26.01 -10.63 -14.95
CA LEU A 38 24.57 -10.48 -14.79
C LEU A 38 23.95 -11.88 -14.89
N SER A 39 23.86 -12.57 -13.76
CA SER A 39 23.05 -13.78 -13.66
C SER A 39 21.60 -13.41 -13.98
N SER A 40 21.05 -14.01 -15.04
CA SER A 40 19.63 -13.94 -15.37
C SER A 40 18.86 -14.75 -14.32
N GLU A 41 18.55 -14.14 -13.18
CA GLU A 41 17.43 -14.62 -12.38
C GLU A 41 16.17 -14.36 -13.22
N GLU A 42 15.56 -15.44 -13.71
CA GLU A 42 14.27 -15.44 -14.39
C GLU A 42 13.17 -15.02 -13.40
N GLY A 43 13.12 -13.73 -13.08
CA GLY A 43 11.98 -13.14 -12.39
C GLY A 43 10.81 -13.10 -13.36
N GLU A 44 9.72 -13.80 -13.02
CA GLU A 44 8.44 -13.64 -13.72
C GLU A 44 8.02 -12.17 -13.71
N PHE A 45 8.20 -11.49 -14.85
CA PHE A 45 7.67 -10.16 -15.03
C PHE A 45 6.15 -10.29 -15.18
N LEU A 46 5.41 -9.90 -14.15
CA LEU A 46 3.98 -9.67 -14.25
C LEU A 46 3.75 -8.65 -15.37
N THR A 47 3.14 -9.09 -16.46
CA THR A 47 2.77 -8.21 -17.57
C THR A 47 1.50 -7.48 -17.20
N PHE A 48 1.64 -6.23 -16.75
CA PHE A 48 0.50 -5.37 -16.45
C PHE A 48 -0.09 -4.81 -17.75
N ALA A 49 -1.02 -5.55 -18.36
CA ALA A 49 -1.74 -5.10 -19.55
C ALA A 49 -2.67 -3.91 -19.21
N GLY A 50 -2.50 -2.78 -19.91
CA GLY A 50 -3.41 -1.63 -19.83
C GLY A 50 -3.01 -0.50 -18.88
N ASN A 51 -1.84 -0.58 -18.23
CA ASN A 51 -1.37 0.49 -17.35
C ASN A 51 -0.90 1.71 -18.15
N SER A 52 -1.44 2.89 -17.84
CA SER A 52 -0.88 4.16 -18.30
C SER A 52 -0.24 4.91 -17.13
N VAL A 53 1.01 5.35 -17.31
CA VAL A 53 1.72 6.18 -16.35
C VAL A 53 1.93 7.55 -16.97
N GLN A 54 1.49 8.61 -16.29
CA GLN A 54 1.55 9.97 -16.78
C GLN A 54 2.18 10.88 -15.74
N VAL A 55 3.09 11.77 -16.16
CA VAL A 55 3.53 12.88 -15.31
C VAL A 55 2.46 13.96 -15.39
N VAL A 56 1.82 14.27 -14.26
CA VAL A 56 0.77 15.29 -14.18
C VAL A 56 1.26 16.61 -13.58
N GLY A 57 2.42 16.60 -12.94
CA GLY A 57 2.97 17.75 -12.23
C GLY A 57 4.47 17.67 -12.03
N ILE A 58 5.09 18.84 -11.93
CA ILE A 58 6.51 19.00 -11.58
C ILE A 58 6.58 19.98 -10.40
N GLY A 59 7.42 19.64 -9.42
CA GLY A 59 7.63 20.47 -8.24
C GLY A 59 8.41 21.74 -8.57
N PRO A 60 8.14 22.86 -7.87
CA PRO A 60 8.91 24.10 -8.06
C PRO A 60 10.35 24.01 -7.52
N GLU A 61 10.64 22.96 -6.74
CA GLU A 61 11.95 22.64 -6.16
C GLU A 61 12.24 21.13 -6.28
N ASP A 62 12.78 20.51 -5.23
CA ASP A 62 13.28 19.14 -5.23
C ASP A 62 12.18 18.10 -5.41
N GLY A 63 10.96 18.31 -4.89
CA GLY A 63 9.86 17.37 -5.14
C GLY A 63 8.69 17.46 -4.16
N PHE A 64 8.14 16.31 -3.79
CA PHE A 64 6.91 16.19 -3.00
C PHE A 64 7.03 15.16 -1.88
N PHE A 65 6.55 15.52 -0.68
CA PHE A 65 6.58 14.67 0.52
C PHE A 65 5.19 14.24 0.99
N SER A 66 4.15 14.93 0.56
CA SER A 66 2.77 14.56 0.88
C SER A 66 1.85 14.82 -0.30
N LEU A 67 0.82 13.98 -0.40
CA LEU A 67 -0.31 14.10 -1.30
C LEU A 67 -1.57 13.85 -0.46
N LYS A 68 -2.66 14.55 -0.77
CA LYS A 68 -3.96 14.35 -0.10
C LYS A 68 -5.10 14.80 -1.02
N GLU A 69 -6.15 14.00 -1.12
CA GLU A 69 -7.41 14.47 -1.70
C GLU A 69 -8.10 15.43 -0.74
N PHE A 70 -8.59 16.56 -1.24
CA PHE A 70 -9.41 17.49 -0.49
C PHE A 70 -10.32 18.27 -1.43
N LYS A 71 -11.63 18.13 -1.22
CA LYS A 71 -12.68 18.88 -1.93
C LYS A 71 -12.55 18.78 -3.46
N GLY A 72 -12.34 17.55 -3.95
CA GLY A 72 -12.27 17.27 -5.38
C GLY A 72 -10.96 17.70 -6.04
N LYS A 73 -9.92 17.96 -5.24
CA LYS A 73 -8.57 18.27 -5.72
C LYS A 73 -7.55 17.37 -5.05
N LEU A 74 -6.51 17.01 -5.78
CA LEU A 74 -5.28 16.50 -5.21
C LEU A 74 -4.41 17.68 -4.76
N VAL A 75 -4.13 17.77 -3.46
CA VAL A 75 -3.23 18.74 -2.86
C VAL A 75 -1.88 18.09 -2.63
N ALA A 76 -0.80 18.74 -3.07
CA ALA A 76 0.56 18.24 -2.95
C ALA A 76 1.42 19.15 -2.06
N GLY A 77 2.01 18.57 -1.03
CA GLY A 77 3.01 19.21 -0.17
C GLY A 77 4.42 19.02 -0.72
N GLY A 78 5.03 20.12 -1.12
CA GLY A 78 6.35 20.20 -1.72
C GLY A 78 7.48 20.06 -0.73
N PHE A 79 8.66 19.75 -1.26
CA PHE A 79 9.94 19.64 -0.56
C PHE A 79 11.02 20.43 -1.31
N GLY A 80 11.87 21.15 -0.57
CA GLY A 80 13.10 21.78 -1.06
C GLY A 80 13.55 22.95 -0.18
N TYR A 81 14.76 23.47 -0.38
CA TYR A 81 15.38 24.45 0.52
C TYR A 81 15.42 25.90 -0.01
N GLN A 82 14.75 26.20 -1.12
CA GLN A 82 14.79 27.51 -1.79
C GLN A 82 13.69 28.47 -1.30
N GLY A 83 12.90 28.08 -0.31
CA GLY A 83 11.83 28.92 0.26
C GLY A 83 10.69 29.26 -0.71
N LYS A 84 10.51 28.48 -1.79
CA LYS A 84 9.36 28.65 -2.69
C LYS A 84 8.11 28.11 -2.02
N ASN A 85 6.97 28.36 -2.67
CA ASN A 85 5.71 27.78 -2.23
C ASN A 85 5.80 26.24 -2.23
N LYS A 86 5.23 25.63 -1.19
CA LYS A 86 5.16 24.19 -0.97
C LYS A 86 3.78 23.61 -1.23
N ILE A 87 2.80 24.38 -1.72
CA ILE A 87 1.47 23.85 -2.02
C ILE A 87 1.12 23.96 -3.49
N MET A 88 0.84 22.80 -4.08
CA MET A 88 0.36 22.65 -5.44
C MET A 88 -0.99 21.91 -5.42
N THR A 89 -1.86 22.15 -6.41
CA THR A 89 -3.13 21.42 -6.56
C THR A 89 -3.33 20.90 -7.97
N PHE A 90 -4.14 19.85 -8.12
CA PHE A 90 -4.58 19.28 -9.39
C PHE A 90 -6.06 18.84 -9.31
N PRO A 91 -6.90 18.98 -10.36
CA PRO A 91 -6.63 19.53 -11.70
C PRO A 91 -7.04 21.01 -11.88
N PRO A 92 -6.42 21.76 -12.81
CA PRO A 92 -5.13 21.46 -13.44
C PRO A 92 -3.97 21.64 -12.44
N TRP A 93 -2.80 21.11 -12.76
CA TRP A 93 -1.60 21.27 -11.93
C TRP A 93 -1.21 22.75 -11.79
N ARG A 94 -1.26 23.29 -10.57
CA ARG A 94 -0.94 24.70 -10.29
C ARG A 94 -0.35 24.90 -8.90
N GLU A 95 0.71 25.71 -8.83
CA GLU A 95 1.19 26.31 -7.58
C GLU A 95 0.13 27.27 -7.02
N GLN A 96 -0.13 27.18 -5.72
CA GLN A 96 -1.11 28.04 -5.05
C GLN A 96 -0.52 29.40 -4.67
N SER A 97 -1.35 30.42 -4.51
CA SER A 97 -0.91 31.75 -4.05
C SER A 97 -1.91 32.30 -3.04
N PRO A 98 -1.48 32.72 -1.83
CA PRO A 98 -0.07 32.85 -1.41
C PRO A 98 0.62 31.51 -1.07
N GLY A 99 -0.14 30.42 -0.93
CA GLY A 99 0.39 29.09 -0.61
C GLY A 99 1.05 29.02 0.79
N ILE A 100 2.01 28.10 0.96
CA ILE A 100 2.84 27.96 2.17
C ILE A 100 4.30 28.10 1.77
N ARG A 101 5.01 29.08 2.34
CA ARG A 101 6.46 29.26 2.16
C ARG A 101 7.17 28.98 3.47
N VAL A 102 7.87 27.86 3.50
CA VAL A 102 8.62 27.36 4.65
C VAL A 102 9.99 26.87 4.20
N ARG A 103 10.91 26.63 5.15
CA ARG A 103 12.32 26.38 4.85
C ARG A 103 12.54 25.08 4.08
N GLU A 104 11.79 24.02 4.36
CA GLU A 104 12.02 22.70 3.78
C GLU A 104 10.76 22.11 3.13
N SER A 105 9.76 21.72 3.92
CA SER A 105 8.68 20.88 3.40
C SER A 105 7.33 21.06 4.08
N VAL A 106 6.28 20.76 3.32
CA VAL A 106 4.97 20.36 3.84
C VAL A 106 4.92 18.83 3.75
N CYS A 107 5.09 18.16 4.89
CA CYS A 107 5.38 16.71 4.92
C CYS A 107 4.23 15.86 5.45
N ALA A 108 3.15 16.47 5.94
CA ALA A 108 1.90 15.80 6.26
C ALA A 108 0.70 16.71 5.95
N LEU A 109 -0.37 16.08 5.49
CA LEU A 109 -1.66 16.70 5.17
C LEU A 109 -2.76 15.84 5.80
N GLU A 110 -3.69 16.46 6.52
CA GLU A 110 -4.83 15.73 7.11
C GLU A 110 -6.07 16.60 7.18
N GLU A 111 -7.24 16.02 6.92
CA GLU A 111 -8.51 16.73 7.02
C GLU A 111 -9.06 16.68 8.44
N PHE A 112 -9.59 17.80 8.92
CA PHE A 112 -10.30 17.89 10.19
C PHE A 112 -11.35 19.00 10.17
N ASN A 113 -12.58 18.68 10.54
CA ASN A 113 -13.71 19.63 10.60
C ASN A 113 -13.91 20.45 9.30
N GLY A 114 -13.72 19.83 8.13
CA GLY A 114 -13.91 20.46 6.81
C GLY A 114 -12.78 21.40 6.38
N TYR A 115 -11.65 21.39 7.08
CA TYR A 115 -10.40 22.07 6.73
C TYR A 115 -9.30 21.05 6.48
N LEU A 116 -8.42 21.35 5.54
CA LEU A 116 -7.17 20.63 5.34
C LEU A 116 -6.07 21.28 6.16
N TYR A 117 -5.37 20.50 6.97
CA TYR A 117 -4.23 20.94 7.77
C TYR A 117 -2.93 20.47 7.13
N ALA A 118 -1.91 21.32 7.18
CA ALA A 118 -0.57 21.05 6.67
C ALA A 118 0.44 21.25 7.80
N ASN A 119 1.26 20.24 8.06
CA ASN A 119 2.35 20.31 9.03
C ASN A 119 3.70 20.40 8.31
N THR A 120 4.56 21.30 8.79
CA THR A 120 5.84 21.60 8.16
C THR A 120 7.00 21.01 8.95
N GLU A 121 7.95 20.41 8.24
CA GLU A 121 9.08 19.71 8.87
C GLU A 121 10.01 20.71 9.54
N SER A 122 10.71 21.52 8.76
CA SER A 122 11.78 22.40 9.22
C SER A 122 11.39 23.57 10.12
N ASP A 123 10.10 23.86 10.25
CA ASP A 123 9.60 25.04 10.95
C ASP A 123 8.61 24.67 12.06
N GLY A 124 8.12 23.42 12.11
CA GLY A 124 7.20 22.97 13.17
C GLY A 124 5.87 23.70 13.17
N GLN A 125 5.49 24.30 12.04
CA GLN A 125 4.28 25.10 11.89
C GLN A 125 3.11 24.23 11.44
N ILE A 126 1.90 24.71 11.74
CA ILE A 126 0.67 24.14 11.20
C ILE A 126 -0.10 25.23 10.49
N TYR A 127 -0.47 24.92 9.26
CA TYR A 127 -1.35 25.74 8.45
C TYR A 127 -2.68 25.02 8.26
N ARG A 128 -3.74 25.76 7.99
CA ARG A 128 -5.02 25.19 7.56
C ARG A 128 -5.62 25.95 6.39
N SER A 129 -6.42 25.24 5.60
CA SER A 129 -7.15 25.77 4.46
C SER A 129 -8.56 25.21 4.39
N SER A 130 -9.54 26.05 4.05
CA SER A 130 -10.91 25.62 3.78
C SER A 130 -11.13 25.16 2.35
N ASP A 131 -10.19 25.39 1.43
CA ASP A 131 -10.36 25.17 -0.01
C ASP A 131 -9.14 24.53 -0.71
N GLY A 132 -8.08 24.24 0.05
CA GLY A 132 -6.80 23.74 -0.45
C GLY A 132 -5.91 24.79 -1.13
N ALA A 133 -6.38 26.03 -1.26
CA ALA A 133 -5.72 27.10 -2.02
C ALA A 133 -5.25 28.25 -1.12
N GLN A 134 -6.13 28.74 -0.23
CA GLN A 134 -5.82 29.80 0.73
C GLN A 134 -5.46 29.20 2.07
N TRP A 135 -4.26 29.52 2.54
CA TRP A 135 -3.68 28.92 3.74
C TRP A 135 -3.44 29.96 4.82
N SER A 136 -3.74 29.60 6.06
CA SER A 136 -3.51 30.41 7.25
C SER A 136 -2.69 29.62 8.25
N LYS A 137 -1.63 30.24 8.81
CA LYS A 137 -0.87 29.64 9.90
C LYS A 137 -1.74 29.66 11.16
N VAL A 138 -1.90 28.51 11.81
CA VAL A 138 -2.72 28.34 13.03
C VAL A 138 -1.93 27.83 14.22
N PHE A 139 -0.68 27.42 14.00
CA PHE A 139 0.25 27.06 15.06
C PHE A 139 1.68 27.37 14.64
N ASP A 140 2.47 27.86 15.60
CA ASP A 140 3.90 28.14 15.46
C ASP A 140 4.64 27.39 16.57
N GLY A 141 5.00 26.14 16.27
CA GLY A 141 5.59 25.25 17.26
C GLY A 141 7.02 25.65 17.66
N PRO A 142 7.47 25.30 18.88
CA PRO A 142 8.78 25.71 19.37
C PRO A 142 9.94 24.92 18.75
N ASN A 143 9.70 23.69 18.26
CA ASN A 143 10.73 22.86 17.65
C ASN A 143 10.48 22.64 16.15
N PRO A 144 11.52 22.73 15.32
CA PRO A 144 11.48 22.27 13.94
C PRO A 144 11.61 20.75 13.90
N VAL A 145 10.60 20.09 13.33
CA VAL A 145 10.53 18.70 12.82
C VAL A 145 9.28 17.97 13.32
N GLY A 146 8.22 17.93 12.51
CA GLY A 146 7.10 16.99 12.72
C GLY A 146 6.43 16.72 11.39
N CYS A 147 6.19 15.45 11.07
CA CYS A 147 5.60 15.03 9.79
C CYS A 147 4.43 14.08 9.98
N GLY A 148 3.63 14.34 11.02
CA GLY A 148 2.50 13.51 11.38
C GLY A 148 1.32 14.34 11.84
N LEU A 149 0.16 14.04 11.26
CA LEU A 149 -1.14 14.55 11.65
C LEU A 149 -2.08 13.35 11.82
N ALA A 150 -2.94 13.37 12.83
CA ALA A 150 -3.97 12.35 13.03
C ALA A 150 -5.21 12.93 13.69
N VAL A 151 -6.36 12.30 13.51
CA VAL A 151 -7.63 12.70 14.15
C VAL A 151 -8.12 11.60 15.07
N LEU A 152 -8.43 11.94 16.33
CA LEU A 152 -9.06 11.03 17.29
C LEU A 152 -10.04 11.80 18.17
N ASN A 153 -11.25 11.27 18.33
CA ASN A 153 -12.27 11.77 19.27
C ASN A 153 -12.57 13.27 19.17
N GLY A 154 -12.64 13.82 17.95
CA GLY A 154 -12.92 15.23 17.71
C GLY A 154 -11.74 16.17 17.99
N TYR A 155 -10.52 15.64 18.02
CA TYR A 155 -9.28 16.42 18.08
C TYR A 155 -8.38 16.06 16.89
N ILE A 156 -7.70 17.06 16.34
CA ILE A 156 -6.52 16.86 15.48
C ILE A 156 -5.27 16.89 16.34
N TYR A 157 -4.33 16.00 16.05
CA TYR A 157 -3.03 15.84 16.70
C TYR A 157 -1.93 16.17 15.71
N ALA A 158 -0.88 16.81 16.18
CA ALA A 158 0.28 17.17 15.38
C ALA A 158 1.57 16.86 16.12
N LEU A 159 2.56 16.38 15.36
CA LEU A 159 3.89 16.14 15.89
C LEU A 159 4.73 17.41 15.84
N ASN A 160 5.58 17.58 16.83
CA ASN A 160 6.58 18.63 16.88
C ASN A 160 7.79 18.08 17.64
N SER A 161 8.87 17.80 16.95
CA SER A 161 10.06 17.06 17.38
C SER A 161 11.27 17.84 16.88
N HIS A 162 12.48 17.52 17.35
CA HIS A 162 13.71 17.99 16.73
C HIS A 162 14.62 16.80 16.49
N TYR A 163 15.32 16.77 15.35
CA TYR A 163 16.22 15.67 15.02
C TYR A 163 17.39 15.54 16.01
N GLU A 164 18.00 16.67 16.40
CA GLU A 164 19.22 16.74 17.21
C GLU A 164 19.03 17.29 18.63
N ARG A 165 17.80 17.64 19.03
CA ARG A 165 17.53 18.26 20.33
C ARG A 165 16.54 17.39 21.10
N PRO A 166 16.60 17.42 22.44
CA PRO A 166 15.57 16.83 23.26
C PRO A 166 14.17 17.32 22.89
N SER A 167 13.15 16.51 23.25
CA SER A 167 11.71 16.76 23.11
C SER A 167 11.06 16.37 21.77
N GLY A 168 10.72 15.09 21.64
CA GLY A 168 9.57 14.71 20.82
C GLY A 168 8.29 15.16 21.52
N GLN A 169 7.51 16.04 20.91
CA GLN A 169 6.28 16.60 21.47
C GLN A 169 5.09 16.25 20.59
N ILE A 170 3.92 16.15 21.23
CA ILE A 170 2.63 15.99 20.54
C ILE A 170 1.72 17.10 21.02
N TYR A 171 1.14 17.81 20.06
CA TYR A 171 0.13 18.84 20.30
C TYR A 171 -1.21 18.35 19.79
N ARG A 172 -2.30 18.88 20.34
CA ARG A 172 -3.64 18.65 19.80
C ARG A 172 -4.51 19.89 19.85
N SER A 173 -5.54 19.89 19.03
CA SER A 173 -6.54 20.96 18.99
C SER A 173 -7.94 20.40 18.74
N LYS A 174 -8.95 20.99 19.40
CA LYS A 174 -10.37 20.64 19.21
C LYS A 174 -11.01 21.44 18.07
N ASP A 175 -10.55 22.68 17.88
CA ASP A 175 -11.09 23.65 16.93
C ASP A 175 -10.11 23.97 15.77
N GLY A 176 -8.91 23.39 15.82
CA GLY A 176 -7.82 23.62 14.89
C GLY A 176 -7.18 25.01 14.98
N LEU A 177 -7.46 25.75 16.05
CA LEU A 177 -6.93 27.09 16.34
C LEU A 177 -6.14 27.11 17.64
N ASN A 178 -6.71 26.53 18.69
CA ASN A 178 -6.12 26.49 20.01
C ASN A 178 -5.43 25.14 20.22
N TRP A 179 -4.11 25.17 20.33
CA TRP A 179 -3.27 23.97 20.43
C TRP A 179 -2.72 23.82 21.86
N GLU A 180 -2.86 22.62 22.43
CA GLU A 180 -2.27 22.25 23.72
C GLU A 180 -1.22 21.15 23.54
N LYS A 181 -0.11 21.24 24.27
CA LYS A 181 0.88 20.16 24.34
C LYS A 181 0.34 19.03 25.22
N VAL A 182 0.31 17.82 24.70
CA VAL A 182 -0.22 16.63 25.39
C VAL A 182 0.80 15.53 25.60
N TYR A 183 1.99 15.68 25.02
CA TYR A 183 3.13 14.83 25.28
C TYR A 183 4.41 15.65 25.20
N ASP A 184 5.34 15.35 26.10
CA ASP A 184 6.69 15.90 26.09
C ASP A 184 7.69 14.79 26.40
N GLY A 185 8.57 14.50 25.43
CA GLY A 185 9.65 13.53 25.59
C GLY A 185 10.74 13.96 26.59
N GLY A 186 10.65 15.15 27.16
CA GLY A 186 11.58 15.69 28.15
C GLY A 186 13.00 15.81 27.58
N ASN A 187 14.00 15.42 28.37
CA ASN A 187 15.41 15.58 28.03
C ASN A 187 15.97 14.51 27.08
N ARG A 188 15.15 13.56 26.61
CA ARG A 188 15.58 12.54 25.66
C ARG A 188 15.44 13.04 24.23
N THR A 189 16.43 12.74 23.39
CA THR A 189 16.39 13.00 21.95
C THR A 189 15.48 11.97 21.29
N LEU A 190 14.19 12.24 21.34
CA LEU A 190 13.14 11.44 20.73
C LEU A 190 12.73 12.08 19.41
N TYR A 191 12.91 11.35 18.31
CA TYR A 191 12.44 11.75 17.00
C TYR A 191 11.15 11.01 16.66
N ILE A 192 10.01 11.70 16.74
CA ILE A 192 8.69 11.18 16.35
C ILE A 192 8.39 11.68 14.93
N ARG A 193 8.09 10.78 14.00
CA ARG A 193 7.90 11.14 12.59
C ARG A 193 6.46 11.04 12.12
N GLU A 194 5.71 10.08 12.63
CA GLU A 194 4.39 9.71 12.12
C GLU A 194 3.41 9.48 13.29
N ILE A 195 2.15 9.80 13.09
CA ILE A 195 1.07 9.51 14.03
C ILE A 195 -0.17 9.07 13.26
N LYS A 196 -0.86 8.02 13.73
CA LYS A 196 -2.01 7.45 13.04
C LYS A 196 -3.06 6.95 14.03
N THR A 197 -4.32 7.10 13.66
CA THR A 197 -5.44 6.52 14.39
C THR A 197 -5.74 5.12 13.88
N TYR A 198 -5.86 4.15 14.78
CA TYR A 198 -6.22 2.77 14.47
C TYR A 198 -6.95 2.15 15.67
N LYS A 199 -8.06 1.44 15.45
CA LYS A 199 -8.88 0.81 16.50
C LYS A 199 -9.15 1.75 17.70
N ASN A 200 -9.58 2.98 17.40
CA ASN A 200 -9.88 4.03 18.39
C ASN A 200 -8.72 4.40 19.33
N LYS A 201 -7.47 4.24 18.87
CA LYS A 201 -6.25 4.63 19.56
C LYS A 201 -5.35 5.42 18.63
N LEU A 202 -4.54 6.30 19.21
CA LEU A 202 -3.42 6.93 18.52
C LEU A 202 -2.17 6.06 18.66
N TYR A 203 -1.44 5.94 17.56
CA TYR A 203 -0.12 5.34 17.49
C TYR A 203 0.84 6.36 16.93
N ALA A 204 1.86 6.74 17.70
CA ALA A 204 2.91 7.66 17.26
C ALA A 204 4.24 6.92 17.15
N PHE A 205 4.94 7.07 16.03
CA PHE A 205 6.11 6.27 15.69
C PHE A 205 7.37 7.11 15.78
N GLY A 206 8.39 6.57 16.44
CA GLY A 206 9.63 7.31 16.64
C GLY A 206 10.83 6.47 16.99
N VAL A 207 11.92 7.16 17.27
CA VAL A 207 13.20 6.58 17.69
C VAL A 207 13.83 7.43 18.80
N TYR A 208 14.27 6.76 19.86
CA TYR A 208 15.20 7.35 20.82
C TYR A 208 16.62 7.30 20.26
N ARG A 209 17.18 8.47 19.93
CA ARG A 209 18.48 8.60 19.22
C ARG A 209 19.69 8.24 20.09
N ASP A 210 19.57 8.42 21.39
CA ASP A 210 20.56 8.02 22.39
C ASP A 210 20.78 6.51 22.42
N THR A 211 19.73 5.72 22.16
CA THR A 211 19.78 4.26 22.25
C THR A 211 19.49 3.56 20.92
N ASN A 212 19.28 4.32 19.84
CA ASN A 212 18.73 3.83 18.57
C ASN A 212 17.51 2.92 18.76
N ASP A 213 16.65 3.24 19.73
CA ASP A 213 15.51 2.41 20.10
C ASP A 213 14.27 2.88 19.35
N GLY A 214 13.98 2.22 18.23
CA GLY A 214 12.78 2.45 17.43
C GLY A 214 11.55 1.73 17.99
N GLY A 215 10.38 2.36 17.89
CA GLY A 215 9.15 1.80 18.43
C GLY A 215 7.92 2.69 18.21
N MET A 216 6.91 2.49 19.05
CA MET A 216 5.66 3.25 18.99
C MET A 216 5.15 3.65 20.38
N PHE A 217 4.57 4.84 20.46
CA PHE A 217 3.67 5.22 21.54
C PHE A 217 2.25 4.79 21.22
N THR A 218 1.46 4.53 22.26
CA THR A 218 0.02 4.28 22.14
C THR A 218 -0.74 5.15 23.13
N SER A 219 -1.89 5.69 22.71
CA SER A 219 -2.80 6.44 23.58
C SER A 219 -4.26 6.21 23.19
N THR A 220 -5.14 6.04 24.18
CA THR A 220 -6.61 5.93 23.98
C THR A 220 -7.32 7.27 24.11
N ASP A 221 -6.70 8.25 24.75
CA ASP A 221 -7.30 9.56 25.09
C ASP A 221 -6.51 10.75 24.53
N GLY A 222 -5.35 10.48 23.91
CA GLY A 222 -4.43 11.46 23.38
C GLY A 222 -3.67 12.25 24.43
N LYS A 223 -3.68 11.84 25.70
CA LYS A 223 -2.94 12.47 26.81
C LYS A 223 -2.03 11.50 27.54
N ASN A 224 -2.49 10.28 27.75
CA ASN A 224 -1.74 9.23 28.42
C ASN A 224 -1.09 8.35 27.37
N TRP A 225 0.25 8.34 27.34
CA TRP A 225 1.04 7.67 26.31
C TRP A 225 1.90 6.56 26.90
N SER A 226 1.91 5.39 26.26
CA SER A 226 2.78 4.27 26.62
C SER A 226 3.72 3.92 25.47
N TRP A 227 5.03 3.82 25.73
CA TRP A 227 6.03 3.40 24.74
C TRP A 227 6.17 1.87 24.68
N LYS A 228 6.33 1.34 23.47
CA LYS A 228 6.78 -0.04 23.25
C LYS A 228 7.89 -0.04 22.18
N SER A 229 9.05 -0.57 22.56
CA SER A 229 10.17 -0.79 21.65
C SER A 229 9.88 -1.96 20.71
N TYR A 230 10.28 -1.78 19.45
CA TYR A 230 10.30 -2.84 18.42
C TYR A 230 11.66 -2.94 17.73
N LYS A 231 12.67 -2.22 18.24
CA LYS A 231 14.00 -2.07 17.62
C LYS A 231 13.93 -1.73 16.12
N THR A 232 12.87 -1.05 15.71
CA THR A 232 12.58 -0.73 14.32
C THR A 232 12.03 0.68 14.26
N ARG A 233 12.57 1.50 13.36
CA ARG A 233 12.06 2.84 13.11
C ARG A 233 10.92 2.77 12.10
N PHE A 234 9.70 2.69 12.61
CA PHE A 234 8.49 2.90 11.79
C PHE A 234 8.40 4.37 11.36
N PHE A 235 7.97 4.57 10.12
CA PHE A 235 8.17 5.83 9.42
C PHE A 235 6.93 6.32 8.70
N ARG A 236 6.17 5.42 8.06
CA ARG A 236 4.81 5.68 7.54
C ARG A 236 3.87 4.59 7.98
N SER A 237 2.58 4.89 7.96
CA SER A 237 1.57 3.92 8.33
C SER A 237 0.26 4.10 7.57
N HIS A 238 -0.47 3.00 7.41
CA HIS A 238 -1.77 2.98 6.74
C HIS A 238 -2.69 1.94 7.33
N VAL A 239 -3.99 2.25 7.41
CA VAL A 239 -4.99 1.32 7.93
C VAL A 239 -5.70 0.66 6.75
N TYR A 240 -5.58 -0.66 6.63
CA TYR A 240 -6.21 -1.42 5.56
C TYR A 240 -6.55 -2.84 6.02
N ASN A 241 -7.73 -3.32 5.61
CA ASN A 241 -8.22 -4.67 5.89
C ASN A 241 -8.15 -5.07 7.39
N GLY A 242 -8.47 -4.12 8.28
CA GLY A 242 -8.46 -4.35 9.73
C GLY A 242 -7.08 -4.40 10.39
N TYR A 243 -6.01 -4.09 9.65
CA TYR A 243 -4.63 -3.98 10.16
C TYR A 243 -4.08 -2.57 10.03
N LEU A 244 -3.08 -2.27 10.85
CA LEU A 244 -2.21 -1.11 10.68
C LEU A 244 -0.92 -1.58 10.00
N TRP A 245 -0.74 -1.19 8.75
CA TRP A 245 0.45 -1.45 7.96
C TRP A 245 1.50 -0.40 8.28
N LEU A 246 2.74 -0.83 8.51
CA LEU A 246 3.85 0.02 8.93
C LEU A 246 5.00 -0.13 7.94
N ALA A 247 5.48 0.99 7.44
CA ALA A 247 6.68 1.07 6.62
C ALA A 247 7.85 1.54 7.49
N SER A 248 9.03 0.92 7.37
CA SER A 248 10.22 1.27 8.15
C SER A 248 11.40 1.76 7.31
N SER A 249 12.35 2.40 7.97
CA SER A 249 13.68 2.73 7.43
C SER A 249 14.73 1.73 7.88
N ALA A 250 15.77 1.53 7.08
CA ALA A 250 16.99 0.82 7.47
C ALA A 250 17.72 1.57 8.59
N ASP A 251 17.83 2.89 8.44
CA ASP A 251 18.38 3.77 9.48
C ASP A 251 17.61 3.60 10.78
N TYR A 252 18.35 3.35 11.86
CA TYR A 252 17.82 3.16 13.21
C TYR A 252 16.88 1.96 13.39
N SER A 253 16.94 0.98 12.48
CA SER A 253 16.30 -0.33 12.66
C SER A 253 17.36 -1.41 12.89
N ALA A 254 17.05 -2.37 13.76
CA ALA A 254 17.87 -3.55 13.93
C ALA A 254 17.98 -4.31 12.60
N GLY A 255 19.19 -4.78 12.27
CA GLY A 255 19.45 -5.48 11.02
C GLY A 255 19.69 -4.57 9.80
N ASN A 256 19.64 -3.24 9.96
CA ASN A 256 19.91 -2.28 8.89
C ASN A 256 19.10 -2.54 7.61
N GLU A 257 17.81 -2.82 7.77
CA GLU A 257 16.89 -3.13 6.68
C GLU A 257 15.65 -2.25 6.73
N SER A 258 15.12 -1.91 5.56
CA SER A 258 13.77 -1.35 5.45
C SER A 258 12.77 -2.47 5.22
N ALA A 259 11.59 -2.35 5.81
CA ALA A 259 10.63 -3.44 5.85
C ALA A 259 9.18 -2.92 5.89
N ILE A 260 8.26 -3.82 5.54
CA ILE A 260 6.82 -3.64 5.72
C ILE A 260 6.37 -4.61 6.81
N TRP A 261 5.58 -4.07 7.73
CA TRP A 261 5.05 -4.79 8.87
C TRP A 261 3.54 -4.65 8.93
N LYS A 262 2.91 -5.66 9.51
CA LYS A 262 1.48 -5.75 9.73
C LYS A 262 1.22 -5.75 11.25
N PHE A 263 0.37 -4.84 11.72
CA PHE A 263 0.02 -4.73 13.14
C PHE A 263 -1.48 -4.97 13.36
N ASP A 264 -1.80 -6.00 14.15
CA ASP A 264 -3.19 -6.39 14.44
C ASP A 264 -3.82 -5.64 15.62
N GLY A 265 -3.06 -4.74 16.28
CA GLY A 265 -3.46 -4.06 17.52
C GLY A 265 -2.74 -4.58 18.77
N THR A 266 -2.08 -5.73 18.67
CA THR A 266 -1.38 -6.44 19.74
C THR A 266 0.04 -6.83 19.32
N SER A 267 0.16 -7.44 18.14
CA SER A 267 1.40 -8.02 17.61
C SER A 267 1.80 -7.39 16.27
N VAL A 268 3.10 -7.23 16.06
CA VAL A 268 3.69 -6.72 14.81
C VAL A 268 4.38 -7.88 14.10
N THR A 269 4.03 -8.11 12.84
CA THR A 269 4.58 -9.17 12.00
C THR A 269 5.26 -8.56 10.78
N LYS A 270 6.53 -8.89 10.54
CA LYS A 270 7.25 -8.47 9.33
C LYS A 270 6.75 -9.30 8.15
N VAL A 271 6.41 -8.67 7.03
CA VAL A 271 5.91 -9.36 5.83
C VAL A 271 6.79 -9.15 4.60
N TYR A 272 7.63 -8.13 4.61
CA TYR A 272 8.56 -7.82 3.54
C TYR A 272 9.77 -7.11 4.12
N ALA A 273 10.95 -7.37 3.55
CA ALA A 273 12.20 -6.70 3.92
C ALA A 273 13.09 -6.52 2.68
N THR A 274 13.92 -5.49 2.72
CA THR A 274 14.95 -5.26 1.71
C THR A 274 16.17 -4.58 2.32
N HIS A 275 17.35 -5.03 1.92
CA HIS A 275 18.64 -4.44 2.30
C HIS A 275 19.16 -3.42 1.27
N ASN A 276 18.52 -3.36 0.10
CA ASN A 276 18.95 -2.49 -1.00
C ASN A 276 18.27 -1.13 -0.97
N MET A 277 17.31 -0.93 -0.05
CA MET A 277 16.58 0.33 0.10
C MET A 277 16.76 0.85 1.52
N SER A 278 17.07 2.15 1.63
CA SER A 278 17.11 2.85 2.91
C SER A 278 15.72 2.98 3.55
N HIS A 279 14.66 3.04 2.74
CA HIS A 279 13.30 3.29 3.22
C HIS A 279 12.26 2.52 2.42
N ILE A 280 11.26 2.00 3.14
CA ILE A 280 9.90 1.95 2.61
C ILE A 280 9.27 3.29 2.98
N SER A 281 9.14 4.17 2.01
CA SER A 281 8.91 5.60 2.22
C SER A 281 7.45 5.99 2.28
N ASN A 282 6.55 5.14 1.76
CA ASN A 282 5.10 5.29 1.89
C ASN A 282 4.41 3.94 1.65
N ILE A 283 3.19 3.78 2.17
CA ILE A 283 2.34 2.60 1.97
C ILE A 283 0.88 3.02 2.04
N ILE A 284 0.06 2.57 1.09
CA ILE A 284 -1.41 2.73 1.08
C ILE A 284 -2.08 1.48 0.49
N ASP A 285 -3.40 1.44 0.48
CA ASP A 285 -4.15 0.52 -0.38
C ASP A 285 -4.65 1.20 -1.65
N PHE A 286 -4.71 0.44 -2.74
CA PHE A 286 -5.27 0.86 -4.01
C PHE A 286 -5.91 -0.34 -4.71
N ASN A 287 -7.18 -0.21 -5.09
CA ASN A 287 -7.97 -1.31 -5.67
C ASN A 287 -7.87 -2.60 -4.85
N SER A 288 -7.99 -2.50 -3.51
CA SER A 288 -7.85 -3.62 -2.54
C SER A 288 -6.51 -4.37 -2.57
N ASN A 289 -5.47 -3.77 -3.13
CA ASN A 289 -4.09 -4.25 -3.06
C ASN A 289 -3.27 -3.29 -2.22
N LEU A 290 -2.18 -3.77 -1.63
CA LEU A 290 -1.24 -2.88 -0.97
C LEU A 290 -0.25 -2.35 -1.98
N VAL A 291 0.06 -1.07 -1.87
CA VAL A 291 1.07 -0.40 -2.70
C VAL A 291 2.01 0.36 -1.80
N ALA A 292 3.30 0.25 -2.05
CA ALA A 292 4.32 0.95 -1.28
C ALA A 292 5.35 1.60 -2.19
N LEU A 293 5.93 2.69 -1.69
CA LEU A 293 7.11 3.31 -2.28
C LEU A 293 8.35 2.83 -1.56
N THR A 294 9.40 2.58 -2.33
CA THR A 294 10.74 2.33 -1.80
C THR A 294 11.68 3.44 -2.22
N THR A 295 12.68 3.74 -1.40
CA THR A 295 13.71 4.74 -1.68
C THR A 295 15.07 4.19 -1.33
N LYS A 296 15.97 4.15 -2.32
CA LYS A 296 17.32 3.61 -2.16
C LYS A 296 18.13 4.37 -1.12
N GLU A 297 18.11 5.69 -1.17
CA GLU A 297 18.92 6.55 -0.29
C GLU A 297 18.14 7.81 0.09
N TRP A 298 18.12 8.15 1.38
CA TRP A 298 17.47 9.37 1.88
C TRP A 298 18.36 10.59 1.73
N LYS A 299 17.85 11.65 1.08
CA LYS A 299 18.59 12.87 0.76
C LYS A 299 19.91 12.60 0.00
N GLY A 300 19.98 11.44 -0.65
CA GLY A 300 21.10 10.99 -1.44
C GLY A 300 21.16 11.64 -2.81
N ARG A 301 22.30 11.49 -3.48
CA ARG A 301 22.48 11.92 -4.88
C ARG A 301 22.44 10.76 -5.88
N GLY A 302 22.64 9.52 -5.44
CA GLY A 302 22.72 8.32 -6.30
C GLY A 302 21.50 7.41 -6.23
N GLY A 303 20.37 7.91 -5.71
CA GLY A 303 19.20 7.10 -5.38
C GLY A 303 18.36 6.67 -6.59
N GLY A 304 17.60 5.60 -6.38
CA GLY A 304 16.47 5.21 -7.22
C GLY A 304 15.28 4.91 -6.32
N ALA A 305 14.08 5.04 -6.85
CA ALA A 305 12.86 4.72 -6.14
C ALA A 305 12.01 3.76 -6.98
N SER A 306 11.21 2.95 -6.30
CA SER A 306 10.32 2.00 -6.95
C SER A 306 8.91 2.08 -6.34
N LEU A 307 7.92 1.78 -7.17
CA LEU A 307 6.57 1.46 -6.73
C LEU A 307 6.47 -0.06 -6.69
N ILE A 308 6.15 -0.62 -5.52
CA ILE A 308 5.94 -2.05 -5.34
C ILE A 308 4.47 -2.30 -4.95
N MET A 309 3.94 -3.45 -5.33
CA MET A 309 2.56 -3.85 -5.05
C MET A 309 2.50 -5.28 -4.53
N SER A 310 1.59 -5.52 -3.59
CA SER A 310 1.21 -6.84 -3.12
C SER A 310 -0.25 -7.14 -3.42
N CYS A 311 -0.47 -8.26 -4.09
CA CYS A 311 -1.78 -8.75 -4.55
C CYS A 311 -2.41 -9.78 -3.62
N ASP A 312 -1.72 -10.16 -2.54
CA ASP A 312 -2.03 -11.32 -1.70
C ASP A 312 -1.94 -10.99 -0.21
N ASP A 313 -2.35 -9.76 0.14
CA ASP A 313 -2.37 -9.25 1.51
C ASP A 313 -0.97 -9.24 2.18
N GLY A 314 0.03 -8.83 1.40
CA GLY A 314 1.40 -8.59 1.85
C GLY A 314 2.32 -9.81 1.80
N LYS A 315 1.88 -10.97 1.29
CA LYS A 315 2.71 -12.20 1.28
C LYS A 315 3.79 -12.16 0.19
N SER A 316 3.49 -11.58 -0.97
CA SER A 316 4.43 -11.34 -2.06
C SER A 316 4.37 -9.89 -2.52
N TRP A 317 5.49 -9.38 -3.02
CA TRP A 317 5.65 -7.99 -3.45
C TRP A 317 6.40 -7.94 -4.77
N HIS A 318 5.87 -7.18 -5.71
CA HIS A 318 6.45 -7.04 -7.05
C HIS A 318 6.68 -5.57 -7.37
N THR A 319 7.83 -5.26 -7.97
CA THR A 319 8.07 -3.92 -8.53
C THR A 319 7.21 -3.72 -9.76
N ILE A 320 6.34 -2.71 -9.71
CA ILE A 320 5.43 -2.38 -10.81
C ILE A 320 5.85 -1.11 -11.56
N TYR A 321 6.72 -0.29 -10.96
CA TYR A 321 7.31 0.86 -11.62
C TYR A 321 8.65 1.24 -11.01
N GLN A 322 9.62 1.62 -11.85
CA GLN A 322 10.91 2.17 -11.43
C GLN A 322 10.95 3.65 -11.80
N PHE A 323 11.06 4.52 -10.80
CA PHE A 323 11.20 5.96 -11.01
C PHE A 323 12.62 6.32 -11.46
N ARG A 324 12.72 7.41 -12.22
CA ARG A 324 14.02 8.00 -12.60
C ARG A 324 14.55 8.96 -11.54
N GLU A 325 13.68 9.48 -10.69
CA GLU A 325 14.04 10.37 -9.60
C GLU A 325 14.73 9.61 -8.46
N THR A 326 15.51 10.36 -7.69
CA THR A 326 16.30 9.79 -6.58
C THR A 326 15.45 9.09 -5.51
N GLU A 327 14.23 9.60 -5.27
CA GLU A 327 13.39 9.19 -4.14
C GLU A 327 11.91 9.32 -4.48
N ALA A 328 11.05 8.61 -3.75
CA ALA A 328 9.59 8.74 -3.83
C ALA A 328 8.98 8.71 -2.43
N TRP A 329 8.10 9.66 -2.09
CA TRP A 329 7.68 9.89 -0.70
C TRP A 329 6.18 9.99 -0.46
N ALA A 330 5.42 10.31 -1.50
CA ALA A 330 3.99 10.57 -1.35
C ALA A 330 3.18 9.60 -2.20
N LEU A 331 2.14 9.00 -1.60
CA LEU A 331 1.11 8.23 -2.29
C LEU A 331 -0.25 8.79 -1.91
N GLU A 332 -1.19 8.80 -2.86
CA GLU A 332 -2.59 9.10 -2.61
C GLU A 332 -3.47 8.50 -3.72
N VAL A 333 -4.71 8.15 -3.39
CA VAL A 333 -5.73 7.78 -4.38
C VAL A 333 -6.59 9.00 -4.66
N PHE A 334 -6.74 9.36 -5.94
CA PHE A 334 -7.57 10.49 -6.35
C PHE A 334 -8.34 10.17 -7.62
N ASN A 335 -9.65 10.35 -7.60
CA ASN A 335 -10.55 10.05 -8.73
C ASN A 335 -10.35 8.64 -9.32
N GLY A 336 -10.15 7.64 -8.46
CA GLY A 336 -9.98 6.23 -8.85
C GLY A 336 -8.60 5.87 -9.42
N ASP A 337 -7.68 6.84 -9.50
CA ASP A 337 -6.31 6.64 -9.95
C ASP A 337 -5.32 6.74 -8.78
N LEU A 338 -4.18 6.07 -8.91
CA LEU A 338 -3.10 6.15 -7.94
C LEU A 338 -2.14 7.29 -8.32
N PHE A 339 -1.72 8.10 -7.35
CA PHE A 339 -0.74 9.15 -7.55
C PHE A 339 0.50 8.91 -6.69
N ALA A 340 1.67 9.19 -7.26
CA ALA A 340 2.94 9.13 -6.54
C ALA A 340 3.74 10.43 -6.70
N GLY A 341 4.19 11.00 -5.59
CA GLY A 341 5.07 12.15 -5.54
C GLY A 341 6.53 11.73 -5.36
N THR A 342 7.40 12.19 -6.26
CA THR A 342 8.84 11.92 -6.24
C THR A 342 9.66 13.14 -5.84
N LYS A 343 10.94 12.88 -5.49
CA LYS A 343 11.95 13.89 -5.20
C LYS A 343 13.21 13.62 -6.03
N GLN A 344 13.71 14.68 -6.65
CA GLN A 344 15.00 14.75 -7.30
C GLN A 344 15.86 15.83 -6.64
N HIS A 345 17.07 15.47 -6.19
CA HIS A 345 18.00 16.46 -5.65
C HIS A 345 18.40 17.48 -6.72
N GLY A 346 18.30 18.77 -6.40
CA GLY A 346 18.57 19.86 -7.35
C GLY A 346 17.37 20.26 -8.22
N GLY A 347 16.20 19.67 -7.95
CA GLY A 347 14.95 20.03 -8.60
C GLY A 347 14.39 18.97 -9.54
N GLY A 348 13.11 19.11 -9.88
CA GLY A 348 12.46 18.30 -10.92
C GLY A 348 11.77 17.04 -10.42
N GLY A 349 11.53 16.92 -9.10
CA GLY A 349 10.59 15.92 -8.58
C GLY A 349 9.22 16.08 -9.24
N LYS A 350 8.51 14.96 -9.41
CA LYS A 350 7.29 14.88 -10.21
C LYS A 350 6.14 14.31 -9.42
N VAL A 351 4.92 14.57 -9.91
CA VAL A 351 3.74 13.79 -9.54
C VAL A 351 3.37 12.91 -10.73
N TYR A 352 3.39 11.60 -10.49
CA TYR A 352 2.95 10.58 -11.43
C TYR A 352 1.50 10.21 -11.13
N LYS A 353 0.72 10.01 -12.18
CA LYS A 353 -0.61 9.41 -12.19
C LYS A 353 -0.50 8.03 -12.80
N PHE A 354 -1.07 7.04 -12.14
CA PHE A 354 -1.17 5.69 -12.63
C PHE A 354 -2.63 5.31 -12.78
N SER A 355 -3.00 4.93 -14.01
CA SER A 355 -4.33 4.46 -14.35
C SER A 355 -4.29 3.01 -14.79
N GLY A 356 -5.32 2.25 -14.42
CA GLY A 356 -5.48 0.85 -14.81
C GLY A 356 -4.60 -0.14 -14.05
N ILE A 357 -3.82 0.30 -13.04
CA ILE A 357 -3.05 -0.66 -12.24
C ILE A 357 -4.01 -1.58 -11.50
N SER A 358 -3.87 -2.87 -11.81
CA SER A 358 -4.52 -3.95 -11.12
C SER A 358 -3.54 -5.10 -11.00
N CYS A 359 -3.77 -5.96 -10.02
CA CYS A 359 -3.12 -7.25 -9.96
C CYS A 359 -3.63 -8.10 -11.11
N VAL A 360 -2.86 -8.14 -12.20
CA VAL A 360 -3.06 -9.11 -13.27
C VAL A 360 -2.36 -10.39 -12.82
N GLY A 361 -3.01 -11.11 -11.91
CA GLY A 361 -2.47 -12.35 -11.36
C GLY A 361 -3.63 -13.21 -10.92
N ASN A 362 -3.71 -14.42 -11.49
CA ASN A 362 -4.80 -15.35 -11.30
C ASN A 362 -5.23 -15.43 -9.82
N PRO A 363 -6.56 -15.36 -9.54
CA PRO A 363 -7.09 -15.66 -8.21
C PRO A 363 -6.39 -16.89 -7.62
N PRO A 364 -6.17 -16.96 -6.30
CA PRO A 364 -5.63 -18.17 -5.68
C PRO A 364 -6.56 -19.36 -6.01
N GLY A 365 -6.17 -20.20 -6.98
CA GLY A 365 -6.95 -21.32 -7.50
C GLY A 365 -7.56 -21.14 -8.91
N ALA A 366 -7.46 -19.97 -9.53
CA ALA A 366 -7.68 -19.86 -10.97
C ALA A 366 -6.39 -20.33 -11.68
N GLY A 367 -6.50 -21.37 -12.49
CA GLY A 367 -5.42 -21.73 -13.41
C GLY A 367 -5.07 -20.54 -14.32
N THR A 368 -3.96 -20.64 -15.05
CA THR A 368 -3.39 -19.65 -15.98
C THR A 368 -4.25 -19.31 -17.21
N GLY A 369 -5.57 -19.29 -17.04
CA GLY A 369 -6.53 -19.09 -18.10
C GLY A 369 -6.64 -17.63 -18.57
N ASN A 370 -7.01 -17.45 -19.83
CA ASN A 370 -7.23 -16.13 -20.41
C ASN A 370 -8.39 -15.40 -19.73
N CYS A 371 -8.26 -14.09 -19.51
CA CYS A 371 -9.32 -13.21 -19.05
C CYS A 371 -9.90 -12.38 -20.21
N TYR A 372 -11.23 -12.32 -20.31
CA TYR A 372 -11.97 -11.60 -21.34
C TYR A 372 -12.87 -10.54 -20.68
N ARG A 373 -12.89 -9.31 -21.21
CA ARG A 373 -13.76 -8.25 -20.67
C ARG A 373 -15.20 -8.43 -21.13
N ILE A 374 -16.16 -8.17 -20.25
CA ILE A 374 -17.58 -8.17 -20.61
C ILE A 374 -17.88 -6.92 -21.45
N PRO A 375 -18.37 -7.06 -22.70
CA PRO A 375 -18.77 -5.92 -23.52
C PRO A 375 -19.96 -5.18 -22.91
N GLU A 376 -19.94 -3.85 -22.96
CA GLU A 376 -21.00 -2.98 -22.42
C GLU A 376 -22.33 -3.07 -23.21
N THR A 377 -22.36 -3.70 -24.39
CA THR A 377 -23.56 -3.77 -25.24
C THR A 377 -23.98 -5.21 -25.53
N SER A 378 -25.28 -5.48 -25.37
CA SER A 378 -25.95 -6.80 -25.43
C SER A 378 -25.97 -7.51 -26.79
N ASN A 379 -25.20 -7.05 -27.78
CA ASN A 379 -25.23 -7.65 -29.10
C ASN A 379 -24.18 -8.76 -29.21
N ARG A 380 -24.66 -9.92 -29.68
CA ARG A 380 -23.92 -11.15 -29.94
C ARG A 380 -22.72 -10.84 -30.86
N GLN A 381 -21.54 -10.60 -30.29
CA GLN A 381 -20.34 -10.30 -31.05
C GLN A 381 -19.38 -11.50 -30.95
N GLU A 382 -19.25 -12.23 -32.05
CA GLU A 382 -18.12 -13.12 -32.25
C GLU A 382 -16.95 -12.24 -32.69
N ASP A 383 -16.02 -11.97 -31.80
CA ASP A 383 -14.84 -11.13 -32.04
C ASP A 383 -13.75 -11.83 -32.87
N GLY A 384 -14.07 -12.96 -33.49
CA GLY A 384 -13.12 -13.81 -34.21
C GLY A 384 -12.17 -14.61 -33.31
N SER A 385 -12.15 -14.37 -31.99
CA SER A 385 -11.32 -15.14 -31.05
C SER A 385 -11.87 -16.54 -30.76
N GLY A 386 -13.09 -16.83 -31.22
CA GLY A 386 -13.81 -18.04 -30.86
C GLY A 386 -14.35 -18.01 -29.42
N PHE A 387 -14.34 -16.85 -28.76
CA PHE A 387 -15.07 -16.57 -27.52
C PHE A 387 -16.49 -16.09 -27.86
N LEU A 388 -17.50 -16.54 -27.11
CA LEU A 388 -18.89 -16.11 -27.29
C LEU A 388 -19.51 -15.86 -25.93
N TRP A 389 -20.04 -14.66 -25.76
CA TRP A 389 -20.73 -14.23 -24.57
C TRP A 389 -22.23 -14.11 -24.87
N LYS A 390 -23.06 -14.76 -24.05
CA LYS A 390 -24.52 -14.63 -24.10
C LYS A 390 -25.00 -13.99 -22.79
N PRO A 391 -25.13 -12.64 -22.75
CA PRO A 391 -25.56 -11.94 -21.54
C PRO A 391 -26.87 -12.51 -20.98
N ILE A 392 -27.78 -12.92 -21.86
CA ILE A 392 -29.04 -13.56 -21.49
C ILE A 392 -29.17 -14.84 -22.33
N SER A 393 -28.98 -16.00 -21.70
CA SER A 393 -29.11 -17.28 -22.40
C SER A 393 -30.57 -17.62 -22.68
N GLU A 394 -30.81 -18.28 -23.81
CA GLU A 394 -32.16 -18.64 -24.24
C GLU A 394 -32.82 -19.67 -23.30
N GLY A 395 -32.02 -20.44 -22.54
CA GLY A 395 -32.51 -21.52 -21.68
C GLY A 395 -32.96 -21.07 -20.29
N ASP A 396 -32.12 -20.30 -19.60
CA ASP A 396 -32.36 -19.91 -18.19
C ASP A 396 -32.31 -18.39 -17.94
N GLN A 397 -32.19 -17.59 -19.01
CA GLN A 397 -32.05 -16.14 -18.95
C GLN A 397 -30.82 -15.65 -18.16
N LYS A 398 -29.84 -16.53 -17.88
CA LYS A 398 -28.61 -16.19 -17.16
C LYS A 398 -27.45 -16.00 -18.12
N LEU A 399 -26.36 -15.45 -17.60
CA LEU A 399 -25.12 -15.32 -18.33
C LEU A 399 -24.54 -16.70 -18.68
N VAL A 400 -24.22 -16.89 -19.96
CA VAL A 400 -23.49 -18.04 -20.46
C VAL A 400 -22.26 -17.59 -21.24
N VAL A 401 -21.14 -18.25 -20.97
CA VAL A 401 -19.85 -18.00 -21.61
C VAL A 401 -19.40 -19.26 -22.31
N LEU A 402 -19.03 -19.13 -23.59
CA LEU A 402 -18.49 -20.21 -24.40
C LEU A 402 -17.07 -19.85 -24.82
N PHE A 403 -16.10 -20.64 -24.38
CA PHE A 403 -14.71 -20.47 -24.77
C PHE A 403 -14.43 -21.04 -26.16
N PRO A 404 -13.28 -20.71 -26.77
CA PRO A 404 -12.85 -21.34 -28.02
C PRO A 404 -12.83 -22.86 -27.88
N LYS A 405 -13.08 -23.59 -28.97
CA LYS A 405 -13.00 -25.06 -28.99
C LYS A 405 -11.61 -25.56 -28.54
N SER A 406 -10.55 -24.78 -28.74
CA SER A 406 -9.21 -25.11 -28.26
C SER A 406 -9.04 -24.99 -26.74
N SER A 407 -9.91 -24.23 -26.05
CA SER A 407 -9.81 -24.04 -24.61
C SER A 407 -10.07 -25.36 -23.86
N GLN A 408 -9.28 -25.55 -22.80
CA GLN A 408 -9.41 -26.65 -21.85
C GLN A 408 -10.20 -26.22 -20.60
N ALA A 409 -10.76 -25.01 -20.56
CA ALA A 409 -11.43 -24.47 -19.38
C ALA A 409 -12.50 -25.43 -18.84
N ASN A 410 -12.41 -25.73 -17.54
CA ASN A 410 -13.40 -26.52 -16.81
C ASN A 410 -14.18 -25.66 -15.79
N GLY A 411 -13.99 -24.35 -15.85
CA GLY A 411 -14.63 -23.34 -15.02
C GLY A 411 -14.34 -21.94 -15.59
N ALA A 412 -15.00 -20.94 -15.04
CA ALA A 412 -14.61 -19.55 -15.21
C ALA A 412 -15.01 -18.72 -13.99
N VAL A 413 -14.34 -17.61 -13.77
CA VAL A 413 -14.69 -16.65 -12.73
C VAL A 413 -15.10 -15.34 -13.40
N VAL A 414 -16.27 -14.82 -13.06
CA VAL A 414 -16.63 -13.43 -13.39
C VAL A 414 -16.27 -12.54 -12.22
N SER A 415 -15.53 -11.46 -12.46
CA SER A 415 -15.10 -10.52 -11.42
C SER A 415 -15.25 -9.07 -11.86
N HIS A 416 -15.42 -8.17 -10.89
CA HIS A 416 -15.40 -6.73 -11.11
C HIS A 416 -14.47 -6.07 -10.10
N GLY A 417 -13.22 -5.88 -10.50
CA GLY A 417 -12.16 -5.52 -9.57
C GLY A 417 -12.16 -6.48 -8.37
N ASN A 418 -12.17 -5.91 -7.17
CA ASN A 418 -12.22 -6.67 -5.91
C ASN A 418 -13.56 -6.59 -5.19
N ALA A 419 -14.56 -5.93 -5.76
CA ALA A 419 -15.88 -5.77 -5.14
C ALA A 419 -16.76 -7.02 -5.30
N PHE A 420 -16.50 -7.82 -6.33
CA PHE A 420 -17.35 -8.94 -6.71
C PHE A 420 -16.56 -10.02 -7.43
N SER A 421 -16.83 -11.27 -7.08
CA SER A 421 -16.34 -12.46 -7.77
C SER A 421 -17.37 -13.58 -7.68
N GLU A 422 -17.65 -14.25 -8.80
CA GLU A 422 -18.51 -15.42 -8.86
C GLU A 422 -17.89 -16.52 -9.72
N ASN A 423 -17.83 -17.73 -9.17
CA ASN A 423 -17.44 -18.92 -9.91
C ASN A 423 -18.61 -19.41 -10.78
N GLY A 424 -18.37 -19.50 -12.07
CA GLY A 424 -19.30 -20.08 -13.03
C GLY A 424 -19.27 -21.60 -13.00
N ARG A 425 -20.42 -22.22 -13.21
CA ARG A 425 -20.60 -23.67 -13.29
C ARG A 425 -20.33 -24.16 -14.70
N PHE A 426 -19.33 -25.04 -14.86
CA PHE A 426 -19.12 -25.77 -16.12
C PHE A 426 -20.26 -26.74 -16.37
N VAL A 427 -20.85 -26.66 -17.56
CA VAL A 427 -21.99 -27.51 -17.98
C VAL A 427 -21.62 -28.45 -19.12
N GLY A 428 -20.33 -28.67 -19.34
CA GLY A 428 -19.80 -29.47 -20.44
C GLY A 428 -19.43 -28.63 -21.66
N ARG A 429 -19.17 -29.33 -22.77
CA ARG A 429 -18.83 -28.71 -24.06
C ARG A 429 -20.08 -28.68 -24.93
N THR A 430 -20.49 -27.49 -25.41
CA THR A 430 -21.71 -27.30 -26.21
C THR A 430 -21.41 -26.44 -27.44
N ASN A 431 -22.37 -26.27 -28.36
CA ASN A 431 -22.29 -25.35 -29.51
C ASN A 431 -20.97 -25.45 -30.30
N GLY A 432 -20.68 -26.62 -30.88
CA GLY A 432 -19.44 -26.85 -31.61
C GLY A 432 -18.26 -27.27 -30.73
N ASP A 433 -18.53 -28.05 -29.69
CA ASP A 433 -17.51 -28.60 -28.77
C ASP A 433 -16.74 -27.51 -28.00
N ARG A 434 -17.45 -26.48 -27.56
CA ARG A 434 -16.89 -25.33 -26.83
C ARG A 434 -17.17 -25.44 -25.33
N PRO A 435 -16.17 -25.30 -24.45
CA PRO A 435 -16.40 -25.26 -23.00
C PRO A 435 -17.46 -24.21 -22.66
N THR A 436 -18.50 -24.63 -21.94
CA THR A 436 -19.65 -23.78 -21.64
C THR A 436 -19.78 -23.60 -20.15
N ILE A 437 -19.71 -22.34 -19.70
CA ILE A 437 -19.85 -21.94 -18.30
C ILE A 437 -21.13 -21.14 -18.11
N ARG A 438 -21.90 -21.47 -17.08
CA ARG A 438 -23.10 -20.73 -16.68
C ARG A 438 -22.90 -20.01 -15.36
N PHE A 439 -23.47 -18.83 -15.22
CA PHE A 439 -23.45 -18.06 -13.98
C PHE A 439 -24.86 -17.92 -13.39
N SER A 440 -24.97 -17.42 -12.16
CA SER A 440 -26.23 -17.36 -11.42
C SER A 440 -27.16 -16.23 -11.86
N LYS A 441 -26.63 -15.19 -12.51
CA LYS A 441 -27.36 -13.99 -12.90
C LYS A 441 -27.27 -13.72 -14.41
N PRO A 442 -28.21 -12.95 -14.99
CA PRO A 442 -28.04 -12.36 -16.32
C PRO A 442 -26.84 -11.41 -16.36
N GLY A 443 -26.24 -11.25 -17.55
CA GLY A 443 -25.09 -10.38 -17.82
C GLY A 443 -25.25 -8.95 -17.32
N ALA A 444 -26.44 -8.37 -17.51
CA ALA A 444 -26.76 -7.00 -17.09
C ALA A 444 -26.86 -6.81 -15.55
N GLN A 445 -26.82 -7.89 -14.77
CA GLN A 445 -26.77 -7.80 -13.30
C GLN A 445 -25.35 -7.88 -12.73
N TYR A 446 -24.35 -8.08 -13.60
CA TYR A 446 -22.94 -7.90 -13.24
C TYR A 446 -22.57 -6.42 -13.41
N PRO A 447 -21.74 -5.85 -12.52
CA PRO A 447 -21.31 -4.46 -12.66
C PRO A 447 -20.63 -4.20 -14.02
N ASP A 448 -20.86 -3.01 -14.59
CA ASP A 448 -20.24 -2.60 -15.84
C ASP A 448 -18.72 -2.69 -15.76
N GLY A 449 -18.07 -3.20 -16.81
CA GLY A 449 -16.62 -3.40 -16.83
C GLY A 449 -16.13 -4.67 -16.10
N SER A 450 -17.03 -5.57 -15.71
CA SER A 450 -16.67 -6.92 -15.26
C SER A 450 -15.82 -7.70 -16.30
N SER A 451 -15.02 -8.66 -15.86
CA SER A 451 -14.25 -9.58 -16.70
C SER A 451 -14.58 -11.03 -16.37
N VAL A 452 -14.37 -11.95 -17.32
CA VAL A 452 -14.50 -13.39 -17.15
C VAL A 452 -13.16 -14.05 -17.43
N CYS A 453 -12.62 -14.76 -16.45
CA CYS A 453 -11.35 -15.48 -16.55
C CYS A 453 -11.56 -17.00 -16.61
N GLU A 454 -10.87 -17.66 -17.54
CA GLU A 454 -10.86 -19.12 -17.65
C GLU A 454 -10.25 -19.77 -16.39
N VAL A 455 -10.83 -20.90 -15.95
CA VAL A 455 -10.21 -21.79 -14.97
C VAL A 455 -9.81 -23.07 -15.69
N LEU A 456 -8.50 -23.34 -15.73
CA LEU A 456 -7.95 -24.53 -16.38
C LEU A 456 -7.93 -25.75 -15.43
N PRO A 457 -8.24 -26.96 -15.93
CA PRO A 457 -8.14 -28.19 -15.18
C PRO A 457 -6.68 -28.45 -14.79
N GLY A 458 -6.36 -28.26 -13.51
CA GLY A 458 -5.03 -28.54 -12.95
C GLY A 458 -4.48 -27.52 -11.95
N GLY A 459 -5.11 -26.35 -11.80
CA GLY A 459 -4.62 -25.29 -10.88
C GLY A 459 -5.10 -25.38 -9.42
N GLY A 460 -6.01 -26.31 -9.10
CA GLY A 460 -6.59 -26.44 -7.76
C GLY A 460 -5.99 -27.61 -6.99
N GLY A 461 -5.21 -27.32 -5.95
CA GLY A 461 -4.88 -28.30 -4.90
C GLY A 461 -6.18 -28.89 -4.34
N GLY A 462 -6.32 -30.22 -4.44
CA GLY A 462 -7.57 -30.93 -4.21
C GLY A 462 -8.12 -30.78 -2.79
N GLY A 463 -9.16 -29.96 -2.64
CA GLY A 463 -10.19 -30.11 -1.60
C GLY A 463 -11.37 -30.88 -2.19
N GLY A 464 -11.20 -32.19 -2.39
CA GLY A 464 -12.21 -33.07 -2.98
C GLY A 464 -13.38 -33.32 -2.03
N GLY A 465 -14.48 -32.59 -2.20
CA GLY A 465 -15.80 -33.02 -1.74
C GLY A 465 -16.35 -34.07 -2.71
N GLY A 466 -16.20 -35.35 -2.36
CA GLY A 466 -16.71 -36.47 -3.14
C GLY A 466 -18.25 -36.50 -3.15
N GLY A 467 -18.85 -36.10 -4.25
CA GLY A 467 -20.26 -36.34 -4.55
C GLY A 467 -20.47 -37.76 -5.06
N GLY A 468 -20.68 -38.71 -4.14
CA GLY A 468 -21.17 -40.05 -4.47
C GLY A 468 -22.65 -39.99 -4.85
N GLY A 469 -22.99 -40.60 -5.99
CA GLY A 469 -24.39 -40.76 -6.40
C GLY A 469 -25.17 -41.65 -5.43
N GLN A 470 -26.40 -41.24 -5.10
CA GLN A 470 -27.38 -42.09 -4.42
C GLN A 470 -28.60 -42.36 -5.34
N PRO A 471 -29.11 -43.60 -5.38
CA PRO A 471 -30.37 -43.96 -6.04
C PRO A 471 -31.60 -43.55 -5.18
N PRO A 472 -32.83 -43.62 -5.71
CA PRO A 472 -33.96 -42.87 -5.17
C PRO A 472 -34.60 -43.60 -3.99
N GLY A 473 -34.89 -42.85 -2.93
CA GLY A 473 -35.72 -43.29 -1.81
C GLY A 473 -35.10 -42.92 -0.48
N GLY A 474 -35.59 -41.86 0.16
CA GLY A 474 -35.13 -41.48 1.50
C GLY A 474 -35.58 -40.10 1.90
N ILE A 475 -36.55 -40.07 2.80
CA ILE A 475 -37.28 -38.94 3.38
C ILE A 475 -36.37 -37.81 3.92
N SER A 476 -36.83 -36.58 3.66
CA SER A 476 -36.38 -35.29 4.20
C SER A 476 -36.38 -35.24 5.74
N CYS A 477 -35.31 -34.69 6.33
CA CYS A 477 -35.35 -34.03 7.63
C CYS A 477 -34.59 -32.70 7.52
N GLN A 478 -35.36 -31.61 7.46
CA GLN A 478 -34.89 -30.24 7.67
C GLN A 478 -34.88 -29.91 9.18
N ASN A 479 -34.01 -28.98 9.55
CA ASN A 479 -33.99 -28.15 10.77
C ASN A 479 -33.79 -28.86 12.10
N TRP A 480 -32.59 -28.74 12.67
CA TRP A 480 -32.42 -28.77 14.13
C TRP A 480 -31.80 -27.46 14.64
N ASP A 481 -32.55 -26.92 15.57
CA ASP A 481 -32.41 -25.68 16.33
C ASP A 481 -31.40 -25.89 17.47
N PHE A 482 -30.66 -24.84 17.81
CA PHE A 482 -29.75 -24.84 18.95
C PHE A 482 -30.53 -24.41 20.19
N ASP A 483 -30.88 -25.36 21.07
CA ASP A 483 -31.01 -25.04 22.50
C ASP A 483 -31.00 -26.27 23.43
N ASN A 484 -30.30 -26.07 24.56
CA ASN A 484 -30.37 -26.79 25.84
C ASN A 484 -29.75 -28.20 25.99
N ASN A 485 -28.51 -28.18 26.50
CA ASN A 485 -28.12 -28.73 27.81
C ASN A 485 -28.94 -29.93 28.36
N ARG A 486 -28.48 -31.16 28.09
CA ARG A 486 -28.61 -32.32 28.99
C ARG A 486 -27.60 -33.42 28.65
N THR A 487 -27.06 -33.98 29.72
CA THR A 487 -26.04 -35.02 29.89
C THR A 487 -26.18 -36.28 29.02
N CYS A 488 -25.06 -36.76 28.46
CA CYS A 488 -24.92 -38.11 27.90
C CYS A 488 -24.71 -39.15 29.02
N PRO A 489 -25.31 -40.35 28.95
CA PRO A 489 -24.97 -41.47 29.82
C PRO A 489 -23.72 -42.21 29.33
N ALA A 490 -22.96 -42.73 30.29
CA ALA A 490 -21.76 -43.54 30.08
C ALA A 490 -22.08 -44.97 29.56
N GLY A 491 -21.21 -45.51 28.71
CA GLY A 491 -21.15 -46.95 28.42
C GLY A 491 -20.50 -47.34 27.09
N THR A 492 -19.20 -47.70 27.15
CA THR A 492 -18.46 -48.77 26.42
C THR A 492 -18.76 -49.00 24.92
N TYR A 493 -17.80 -48.92 23.99
CA TYR A 493 -16.62 -49.81 23.86
C TYR A 493 -15.38 -49.15 23.18
N ASN A 494 -14.22 -49.68 23.60
CA ASN A 494 -12.83 -49.60 23.15
C ASN A 494 -12.55 -49.48 21.62
N CYS A 495 -11.51 -48.70 21.26
CA CYS A 495 -10.16 -49.22 20.94
C CYS A 495 -9.11 -48.11 20.70
N ASP A 496 -7.95 -48.31 21.32
CA ASP A 496 -6.58 -47.88 20.97
C ASP A 496 -6.22 -46.40 20.74
N CYS A 497 -5.56 -45.82 21.75
CA CYS A 497 -4.40 -44.96 21.55
C CYS A 497 -3.39 -45.17 22.68
N ALA A 498 -2.31 -45.87 22.34
CA ALA A 498 -1.10 -45.93 23.14
C ALA A 498 -0.23 -44.68 22.90
N ASN A 499 0.46 -44.30 23.98
CA ASN A 499 1.72 -43.53 24.05
C ASN A 499 1.66 -42.05 24.49
N HIS A 500 2.23 -41.92 25.70
CA HIS A 500 3.13 -40.86 26.21
C HIS A 500 2.56 -39.84 27.21
N CYS A 501 2.60 -40.30 28.47
CA CYS A 501 2.74 -39.53 29.70
C CYS A 501 3.99 -38.63 29.68
N GLY A 502 3.92 -37.52 30.42
CA GLY A 502 5.08 -36.70 30.75
C GLY A 502 4.76 -35.45 31.55
N SER A 503 4.13 -35.60 32.71
CA SER A 503 3.90 -34.54 33.71
C SER A 503 4.93 -34.61 34.84
N THR A 504 5.40 -33.46 35.34
CA THR A 504 5.76 -33.18 36.76
C THR A 504 5.88 -31.65 36.91
N LYS A 505 4.96 -30.93 37.55
CA LYS A 505 4.68 -30.72 38.99
C LYS A 505 5.82 -30.14 39.83
N ALA A 506 5.41 -29.15 40.62
CA ALA A 506 6.15 -28.22 41.44
C ALA A 506 6.59 -28.78 42.81
N CYS A 507 7.53 -28.08 43.45
CA CYS A 507 7.78 -28.12 44.89
C CYS A 507 7.83 -26.69 45.44
N ASP A 508 7.09 -26.50 46.53
CA ASP A 508 7.07 -25.34 47.44
C ASP A 508 8.28 -25.28 48.39
N GLY A 509 8.47 -24.09 48.98
CA GLY A 509 9.21 -23.83 50.22
C GLY A 509 10.11 -22.58 50.06
N GLY A 510 10.06 -21.52 50.87
CA GLY A 510 9.45 -21.26 52.17
C GLY A 510 10.46 -20.53 53.07
N GLY A 511 10.17 -19.28 53.47
CA GLY A 511 10.87 -18.48 54.50
C GLY A 511 12.16 -17.78 54.04
N GLY A 512 12.55 -16.58 54.48
CA GLY A 512 12.10 -15.67 55.52
C GLY A 512 13.31 -14.80 55.94
N GLY A 513 13.08 -13.55 56.35
CA GLY A 513 14.05 -12.76 57.14
C GLY A 513 14.89 -11.72 56.38
N GLY A 514 14.70 -10.45 56.74
CA GLY A 514 15.44 -9.31 56.19
C GLY A 514 16.76 -8.98 56.91
N THR A 515 17.49 -8.02 56.34
CA THR A 515 18.17 -6.88 57.00
C THR A 515 19.01 -6.13 55.95
N THR A 516 18.96 -4.80 55.98
CA THR A 516 19.85 -3.86 55.27
C THR A 516 20.87 -3.26 56.26
N PRO A 517 21.87 -2.46 55.83
CA PRO A 517 23.13 -2.81 55.17
C PRO A 517 24.36 -2.32 55.99
N PRO A 518 25.60 -2.40 55.45
CA PRO A 518 26.42 -1.17 55.43
C PRO A 518 27.23 -0.95 54.15
N PRO A 519 27.84 0.24 53.97
CA PRO A 519 28.33 0.74 52.69
C PRO A 519 29.82 0.51 52.48
N GLY A 520 30.27 0.53 51.22
CA GLY A 520 31.66 0.80 50.90
C GLY A 520 32.20 0.14 49.64
N GLY A 521 32.36 0.95 48.59
CA GLY A 521 33.62 1.05 47.85
C GLY A 521 33.92 0.01 46.76
N GLY A 522 34.55 0.53 45.69
CA GLY A 522 35.49 -0.24 44.88
C GLY A 522 34.96 -0.61 43.50
N GLY A 523 35.49 0.06 42.49
CA GLY A 523 35.24 -0.23 41.08
C GLY A 523 35.78 -1.59 40.64
N GLY A 524 35.37 -1.98 39.44
CA GLY A 524 35.85 -3.19 38.79
C GLY A 524 35.09 -3.41 37.48
N SER A 525 35.75 -3.07 36.38
CA SER A 525 35.40 -3.42 35.02
C SER A 525 35.24 -4.93 34.83
N CYS A 526 34.22 -5.36 34.08
CA CYS A 526 34.22 -6.68 33.44
C CYS A 526 34.00 -6.53 31.93
N GLN A 527 35.00 -7.02 31.20
CA GLN A 527 34.98 -7.30 29.78
C GLN A 527 34.12 -8.54 29.48
N ASN A 528 33.49 -8.50 28.30
CA ASN A 528 33.14 -9.58 27.37
C ASN A 528 32.82 -10.98 27.90
N TRP A 529 31.58 -11.41 27.63
CA TRP A 529 31.26 -12.68 26.97
C TRP A 529 30.29 -12.42 25.82
#